data_AF-A0A959SUI1-F1
#
_entry.id   AF-A0A959SUI1-F1
#
_cell.length_a   1.000
_cell.length_b   1.000
_cell.length_c   1.000
_cell.angle_alpha   90.00
_cell.angle_beta   90.00
_cell.angle_gamma   90.00
#
_symmetry.space_group_name_H-M   'P 1'
#
loop_
_entity.id
_entity.type
_entity.pdbx_description
1 polymer ?
#
loop_
_entity_poly.entity_id
_entity_poly.type
_entity_poly.pdbx_seq_one_letter_code
_entity_poly.pdbx_strand_id
1 'polypeptide(L)'
;MKSSLIILTAFLLFACDNEKKEKQDNQMYKTTGTFERFDPSLDLILDTNVKAEIIAEGFEWSEGALWVEKENMLLFSDVPMNTIYKWTESNGKETYLKPSGYTGSEPSISKEPGSNGLTLDSDGSLVMCQHGDRRVARMDAALS
;
A
#
# COMPACT_ATOMS: atom_id res chain seq x y z
N MET A 1 38.06 62.43 14.18
CA MET A 1 37.05 61.68 14.96
C MET A 1 35.93 61.26 14.01
N LYS A 2 35.83 59.95 13.75
CA LYS A 2 34.63 59.16 13.40
C LYS A 2 35.15 57.80 12.90
N SER A 3 35.31 56.89 13.85
CA SER A 3 35.61 55.49 13.59
C SER A 3 34.31 54.81 13.18
N SER A 4 34.22 54.29 11.96
CA SER A 4 33.09 53.46 11.53
C SER A 4 33.48 52.00 11.74
N LEU A 5 33.01 51.45 12.85
CA LEU A 5 33.01 50.02 13.15
C LEU A 5 31.76 49.42 12.50
N ILE A 6 31.92 48.66 11.41
CA ILE A 6 30.82 47.86 10.85
C ILE A 6 31.06 46.42 11.28
N ILE A 7 30.11 45.93 12.07
CA ILE A 7 30.03 44.61 12.68
C ILE A 7 29.82 43.57 11.58
N LEU A 8 30.74 42.62 11.47
CA LEU A 8 30.60 41.45 10.62
C LEU A 8 29.65 40.46 11.30
N THR A 9 28.35 40.52 10.99
CA THR A 9 27.39 39.51 11.44
C THR A 9 27.64 38.20 10.69
N ALA A 10 28.28 37.25 11.36
CA ALA A 10 28.40 35.88 10.91
C ALA A 10 27.00 35.21 10.93
N PHE A 11 26.40 35.02 9.75
CA PHE A 11 25.25 34.14 9.59
C PHE A 11 25.73 32.68 9.76
N LEU A 12 25.50 32.12 10.95
CA LEU A 12 25.57 30.68 11.17
C LEU A 12 24.38 30.03 10.47
N LEU A 13 24.61 29.50 9.27
CA LEU A 13 23.70 28.55 8.63
C LEU A 13 23.72 27.26 9.47
N PHE A 14 22.73 27.10 10.35
CA PHE A 14 22.36 25.79 10.87
C PHE A 14 21.71 25.02 9.72
N ALA A 15 22.52 24.31 8.94
CA ALA A 15 22.03 23.22 8.11
C ALA A 15 21.62 22.08 9.05
N CYS A 16 20.32 21.93 9.27
CA CYS A 16 19.78 20.68 9.78
C CYS A 16 19.96 19.62 8.70
N ASP A 17 21.04 18.84 8.78
CA ASP A 17 21.12 17.56 8.07
C ASP A 17 20.07 16.63 8.66
N ASN A 18 18.86 16.70 8.10
CA ASN A 18 17.90 15.62 8.19
C ASN A 18 18.35 14.55 7.17
N GLU A 19 19.44 13.86 7.50
CA GLU A 19 19.68 12.54 6.92
C GLU A 19 18.50 11.65 7.34
N LYS A 20 17.52 11.48 6.44
CA LYS A 20 16.60 10.36 6.52
C LYS A 20 17.47 9.11 6.49
N LYS A 21 17.77 8.55 7.66
CA LYS A 21 18.28 7.18 7.77
C LYS A 21 17.24 6.29 7.11
N GLU A 22 17.51 5.87 5.87
CA GLU A 22 16.89 4.69 5.29
C GLU A 22 17.18 3.54 6.25
N LYS A 23 16.18 3.17 7.05
CA LYS A 23 16.18 1.85 7.67
C LYS A 23 16.08 0.86 6.52
N GLN A 24 17.22 0.31 6.10
CA GLN A 24 17.22 -1.02 5.49
C GLN A 24 16.78 -2.00 6.58
N ASP A 25 15.46 -2.15 6.71
CA ASP A 25 14.91 -3.27 7.47
C ASP A 25 15.08 -4.50 6.56
N ASN A 26 16.01 -5.38 6.91
CA ASN A 26 16.21 -6.63 6.20
C ASN A 26 15.10 -7.59 6.66
N GLN A 27 13.86 -7.28 6.30
CA GLN A 27 12.71 -8.08 6.67
C GLN A 27 12.79 -9.42 5.94
N MET A 28 13.16 -10.46 6.68
CA MET A 28 13.18 -11.83 6.17
C MET A 28 11.74 -12.35 6.17
N TYR A 29 11.07 -12.28 5.02
CA TYR A 29 9.75 -12.87 4.84
C TYR A 29 9.80 -14.40 4.88
N LYS A 30 8.74 -15.02 5.39
CA LYS A 30 8.54 -16.47 5.23
C LYS A 30 8.31 -16.75 3.75
N THR A 31 8.93 -17.80 3.22
CA THR A 31 8.71 -18.23 1.83
C THR A 31 7.69 -19.37 1.74
N THR A 32 7.00 -19.48 0.61
CA THR A 32 6.04 -20.57 0.36
C THR A 32 6.06 -21.07 -1.09
N GLY A 33 5.50 -22.25 -1.32
CA GLY A 33 5.27 -22.83 -2.64
C GLY A 33 6.54 -23.15 -3.45
N THR A 34 6.32 -23.46 -4.73
CA THR A 34 7.36 -23.73 -5.73
C THR A 34 6.93 -23.21 -7.09
N PHE A 35 7.89 -22.77 -7.91
CA PHE A 35 7.65 -22.38 -9.29
C PHE A 35 7.87 -23.56 -10.24
N GLU A 36 6.78 -24.07 -10.82
CA GLU A 36 6.85 -24.99 -11.96
C GLU A 36 7.10 -24.18 -13.25
N ARG A 37 8.11 -24.59 -14.02
CA ARG A 37 8.54 -23.89 -15.24
C ARG A 37 8.27 -24.76 -16.45
N PHE A 38 7.26 -24.39 -17.23
CA PHE A 38 6.86 -25.12 -18.45
C PHE A 38 7.61 -24.63 -19.70
N ASP A 39 8.11 -23.39 -19.70
CA ASP A 39 8.82 -22.79 -20.82
C ASP A 39 10.09 -22.06 -20.33
N PRO A 40 11.27 -22.29 -20.97
CA PRO A 40 12.53 -21.63 -20.57
C PRO A 40 12.51 -20.11 -20.68
N SER A 41 11.60 -19.52 -21.46
CA SER A 41 11.47 -18.06 -21.59
C SER A 41 11.06 -17.38 -20.28
N LEU A 42 10.50 -18.11 -19.31
CA LEU A 42 10.21 -17.57 -17.98
C LEU A 42 11.49 -17.13 -17.25
N ASP A 43 12.63 -17.75 -17.51
CA ASP A 43 13.91 -17.40 -16.86
C ASP A 43 14.44 -16.03 -17.34
N LEU A 44 13.85 -15.46 -18.39
CA LEU A 44 14.13 -14.08 -18.84
C LEU A 44 13.36 -13.03 -18.03
N ILE A 45 12.33 -13.45 -17.28
CA ILE A 45 11.42 -12.57 -16.54
C ILE A 45 11.61 -12.78 -15.03
N LEU A 46 11.92 -14.01 -14.61
CA LEU A 46 11.94 -14.43 -13.22
C LEU A 46 13.25 -15.13 -12.88
N ASP A 47 13.95 -14.68 -11.84
CA ASP A 47 15.18 -15.33 -11.38
C ASP A 47 14.91 -16.82 -11.06
N THR A 48 15.78 -17.69 -11.57
CA THR A 48 15.73 -19.14 -11.32
C THR A 48 15.71 -19.52 -9.83
N ASN A 49 16.30 -18.70 -8.97
CA ASN A 49 16.40 -18.91 -7.52
C ASN A 49 15.31 -18.19 -6.73
N VAL A 50 14.41 -17.46 -7.37
CA VAL A 50 13.35 -16.70 -6.68
C VAL A 50 12.52 -17.61 -5.77
N LYS A 51 12.07 -17.05 -4.66
CA LYS A 51 11.11 -17.66 -3.74
C LYS A 51 9.89 -16.75 -3.63
N ALA A 52 8.70 -17.33 -3.53
CA ALA A 52 7.52 -16.55 -3.24
C ALA A 52 7.51 -16.23 -1.74
N GLU A 53 7.37 -14.95 -1.42
CA GLU A 53 7.42 -14.43 -0.06
C GLU A 53 6.01 -14.11 0.44
N ILE A 54 5.76 -14.40 1.73
CA ILE A 54 4.51 -14.06 2.41
C ILE A 54 4.67 -12.68 3.04
N ILE A 55 4.16 -11.66 2.35
CA ILE A 55 4.21 -10.26 2.80
C ILE A 55 3.12 -9.91 3.83
N ALA A 56 2.03 -10.69 3.89
CA ALA A 56 0.96 -10.53 4.86
C ALA A 56 0.15 -11.83 5.04
N GLU A 57 -0.40 -12.04 6.23
CA GLU A 57 -1.22 -13.22 6.58
C GLU A 57 -2.44 -12.85 7.44
N GLY A 58 -3.35 -13.82 7.64
CA GLY A 58 -4.51 -13.71 8.53
C GLY A 58 -5.75 -13.07 7.89
N PHE A 59 -6.05 -13.42 6.64
CA PHE A 59 -7.23 -12.98 5.91
C PHE A 59 -8.22 -14.12 5.74
N GLU A 60 -9.52 -13.82 5.70
CA GLU A 60 -10.53 -14.82 5.34
C GLU A 60 -10.48 -15.10 3.83
N TRP A 61 -10.52 -14.03 3.03
CA TRP A 61 -10.39 -14.14 1.57
C TRP A 61 -9.87 -12.84 0.97
N SER A 62 -8.58 -12.85 0.60
CA SER A 62 -7.90 -11.74 -0.04
C SER A 62 -8.23 -11.66 -1.54
N GLU A 63 -8.63 -10.48 -2.03
CA GLU A 63 -8.97 -10.21 -3.43
C GLU A 63 -8.55 -8.81 -3.88
N GLY A 64 -8.59 -8.58 -5.19
CA GLY A 64 -8.47 -7.23 -5.77
C GLY A 64 -7.17 -6.52 -5.47
N ALA A 65 -6.03 -7.22 -5.60
CA ALA A 65 -4.71 -6.62 -5.43
C ALA A 65 -4.48 -5.46 -6.41
N LEU A 66 -4.06 -4.30 -5.89
CA LEU A 66 -3.79 -3.08 -6.64
C LEU A 66 -2.51 -2.42 -6.13
N TRP A 67 -1.48 -2.35 -6.98
CA TRP A 67 -0.28 -1.58 -6.69
C TRP A 67 -0.49 -0.10 -7.00
N VAL A 68 -0.21 0.77 -6.03
CA VAL A 68 -0.26 2.23 -6.13
C VAL A 68 1.16 2.78 -6.14
N GLU A 69 1.71 2.95 -7.34
CA GLU A 69 3.12 3.35 -7.56
C GLU A 69 3.52 4.61 -6.79
N LYS A 70 2.70 5.67 -6.85
CA LYS A 70 2.99 6.95 -6.21
C LYS A 70 3.17 6.84 -4.69
N GLU A 71 2.51 5.87 -4.07
CA GLU A 71 2.48 5.68 -2.62
C GLU A 71 3.36 4.50 -2.18
N ASN A 72 4.00 3.77 -3.11
CA ASN A 72 4.73 2.52 -2.85
C ASN A 72 3.92 1.53 -1.97
N MET A 73 2.66 1.34 -2.35
CA MET A 73 1.66 0.67 -1.52
C MET A 73 0.85 -0.33 -2.32
N LEU A 74 0.68 -1.54 -1.76
CA LEU A 74 -0.26 -2.53 -2.26
C LEU A 74 -1.58 -2.42 -1.51
N LEU A 75 -2.68 -2.16 -2.21
CA LEU A 75 -4.04 -2.29 -1.68
C LEU A 75 -4.62 -3.66 -2.03
N PHE A 76 -5.42 -4.23 -1.14
CA PHE A 76 -6.18 -5.45 -1.40
C PHE A 76 -7.34 -5.59 -0.40
N SER A 77 -8.40 -6.28 -0.79
CA SER A 77 -9.61 -6.45 0.03
C SER A 77 -9.59 -7.78 0.76
N ASP A 78 -10.07 -7.81 1.99
CA ASP A 78 -10.57 -9.01 2.66
C ASP A 78 -12.10 -8.97 2.63
N VAL A 79 -12.69 -9.65 1.65
CA VAL A 79 -14.10 -9.46 1.23
C VAL A 79 -15.07 -9.81 2.37
N PRO A 80 -14.93 -10.95 3.07
CA PRO A 80 -15.78 -11.29 4.20
C PRO A 80 -15.65 -10.28 5.36
N MET A 81 -14.46 -9.71 5.54
CA MET A 81 -14.16 -8.81 6.64
C MET A 81 -14.53 -7.34 6.37
N ASN A 82 -15.12 -7.04 5.22
CA ASN A 82 -15.54 -5.68 4.82
C ASN A 82 -14.41 -4.64 4.94
N THR A 83 -13.18 -5.04 4.59
CA THR A 83 -11.98 -4.25 4.85
C THR A 83 -11.06 -4.23 3.63
N ILE A 84 -10.55 -3.07 3.24
CA ILE A 84 -9.35 -2.94 2.40
C ILE A 84 -8.17 -2.79 3.34
N TYR A 85 -7.12 -3.57 3.09
CA TYR A 85 -5.82 -3.41 3.71
C TYR A 85 -4.87 -2.71 2.75
N LYS A 86 -3.89 -2.03 3.32
CA LYS A 86 -2.68 -1.60 2.63
C LYS A 86 -1.49 -2.40 3.13
N TRP A 87 -0.52 -2.62 2.27
CA TRP A 87 0.81 -3.09 2.63
C TRP A 87 1.85 -2.14 2.04
N THR A 88 2.86 -1.80 2.84
CA THR A 88 4.05 -1.06 2.40
C THR A 88 5.28 -1.77 2.96
N GLU A 89 6.42 -1.67 2.28
CA GLU A 89 7.66 -2.30 2.75
C GLU A 89 8.05 -1.84 4.16
N SER A 90 7.83 -0.56 4.49
CA SER A 90 8.27 0.00 5.77
C SER A 90 7.37 -0.36 6.95
N ASN A 91 6.07 -0.56 6.72
CA ASN A 91 5.09 -0.74 7.80
C ASN A 91 4.41 -2.10 7.78
N GLY A 92 4.62 -2.90 6.73
CA GLY A 92 3.85 -4.11 6.48
C GLY A 92 2.36 -3.81 6.28
N LYS A 93 1.52 -4.74 6.73
CA LYS A 93 0.06 -4.68 6.60
C LYS A 93 -0.57 -3.70 7.60
N GLU A 94 -1.41 -2.80 7.11
CA GLU A 94 -2.27 -1.92 7.91
C GLU A 94 -3.69 -1.88 7.34
N THR A 95 -4.70 -1.58 8.16
CA THR A 95 -6.05 -1.32 7.65
C THR A 95 -6.06 0.00 6.87
N TYR A 96 -6.65 -0.02 5.68
CA TYR A 96 -6.78 1.15 4.82
C TYR A 96 -8.20 1.74 4.88
N LEU A 97 -9.21 0.93 4.57
CA LEU A 97 -10.62 1.36 4.54
C LEU A 97 -11.53 0.31 5.16
N LYS A 98 -12.36 0.74 6.12
CA LYS A 98 -13.43 -0.07 6.73
C LYS A 98 -14.59 0.84 7.16
N PRO A 99 -15.84 0.58 6.72
CA PRO A 99 -16.25 -0.49 5.80
C PRO A 99 -15.78 -0.24 4.36
N SER A 100 -15.52 -1.30 3.59
CA SER A 100 -15.06 -1.18 2.20
C SER A 100 -16.12 -1.50 1.14
N GLY A 101 -17.19 -2.21 1.48
CA GLY A 101 -18.24 -2.62 0.55
C GLY A 101 -19.66 -2.36 1.05
N TYR A 102 -20.00 -2.83 2.25
CA TYR A 102 -21.32 -2.63 2.84
C TYR A 102 -21.28 -1.44 3.80
N THR A 103 -22.04 -0.39 3.52
CA THR A 103 -22.01 0.87 4.29
C THR A 103 -23.20 1.05 5.24
N GLY A 104 -24.14 0.10 5.28
CA GLY A 104 -25.30 0.14 6.17
C GLY A 104 -24.97 -0.08 7.65
N SER A 105 -25.93 0.25 8.52
CA SER A 105 -25.79 0.12 9.98
C SER A 105 -26.07 -1.28 10.53
N GLU A 106 -26.83 -2.09 9.81
CA GLU A 106 -27.19 -3.44 10.23
C GLU A 106 -26.19 -4.47 9.69
N PRO A 107 -25.98 -5.62 10.36
CA PRO A 107 -25.16 -6.68 9.81
C PRO A 107 -25.68 -7.11 8.43
N SER A 108 -24.81 -7.03 7.42
CA SER A 108 -25.09 -7.59 6.11
C SER A 108 -25.37 -9.09 6.22
N ILE A 109 -26.41 -9.56 5.54
CA ILE A 109 -26.69 -11.01 5.39
C ILE A 109 -25.75 -11.68 4.39
N SER A 110 -25.02 -10.90 3.58
CA SER A 110 -23.99 -11.42 2.68
C SER A 110 -22.79 -11.91 3.48
N LYS A 111 -22.25 -13.06 3.10
CA LYS A 111 -20.95 -13.58 3.59
C LYS A 111 -19.75 -12.83 3.01
N GLU A 112 -20.00 -11.99 2.01
CA GLU A 112 -19.01 -11.20 1.28
C GLU A 112 -19.47 -9.74 1.23
N PRO A 113 -19.53 -9.03 2.38
CA PRO A 113 -20.03 -7.65 2.41
C PRO A 113 -19.03 -6.63 1.83
N GLY A 114 -17.74 -6.96 1.76
CA GLY A 114 -16.67 -6.04 1.40
C GLY A 114 -16.58 -5.66 -0.07
N SER A 115 -15.58 -4.82 -0.36
CA SER A 115 -15.05 -4.65 -1.71
C SER A 115 -14.37 -5.93 -2.20
N ASN A 116 -14.33 -6.12 -3.51
CA ASN A 116 -13.55 -7.18 -4.16
C ASN A 116 -12.52 -6.52 -5.09
N GLY A 117 -12.83 -6.36 -6.38
CA GLY A 117 -11.93 -5.70 -7.35
C GLY A 117 -11.64 -4.25 -7.01
N LEU A 118 -10.37 -3.86 -7.11
CA LEU A 118 -9.85 -2.52 -6.90
C LEU A 118 -9.13 -2.04 -8.17
N THR A 119 -9.28 -0.77 -8.53
CA THR A 119 -8.48 -0.11 -9.57
C THR A 119 -8.38 1.39 -9.31
N LEU A 120 -7.59 2.10 -10.12
CA LEU A 120 -7.57 3.56 -10.16
C LEU A 120 -8.27 4.04 -11.42
N ASP A 121 -9.01 5.14 -11.33
CA ASP A 121 -9.46 5.86 -12.53
C ASP A 121 -8.33 6.71 -13.13
N SER A 122 -8.65 7.45 -14.20
CA SER A 122 -7.68 8.30 -14.90
C SER A 122 -7.12 9.44 -14.06
N ASP A 123 -7.82 9.84 -13.00
CA ASP A 123 -7.41 10.91 -12.08
C ASP A 123 -6.65 10.34 -10.86
N GLY A 124 -6.50 9.01 -10.80
CA GLY A 124 -5.84 8.31 -9.70
C GLY A 124 -6.74 8.09 -8.49
N SER A 125 -8.05 8.29 -8.60
CA SER A 125 -8.99 7.98 -7.52
C SER A 125 -9.26 6.49 -7.43
N LEU A 126 -9.38 5.97 -6.20
CA LEU A 126 -9.69 4.57 -5.97
C LEU A 126 -11.11 4.23 -6.44
N VAL A 127 -11.22 3.20 -7.27
CA VAL A 127 -12.48 2.61 -7.72
C VAL A 127 -12.60 1.20 -7.16
N MET A 128 -13.78 0.87 -6.62
CA MET A 128 -14.03 -0.37 -5.88
C MET A 128 -15.31 -1.04 -6.37
N CYS A 129 -15.24 -2.36 -6.61
CA CYS A 129 -16.42 -3.20 -6.75
C CYS A 129 -16.92 -3.60 -5.36
N GLN A 130 -18.06 -3.04 -4.91
CA GLN A 130 -18.61 -3.25 -3.58
C GLN A 130 -19.72 -4.30 -3.61
N HIS A 131 -19.47 -5.47 -3.02
CA HIS A 131 -20.46 -6.55 -2.98
C HIS A 131 -21.66 -6.17 -2.08
N GLY A 132 -21.38 -5.63 -0.89
CA GLY A 132 -22.39 -5.24 0.08
C GLY A 132 -23.41 -4.24 -0.45
N ASP A 133 -22.94 -3.12 -0.98
CA ASP A 133 -23.80 -2.07 -1.54
C ASP A 133 -24.19 -2.31 -3.01
N ARG A 134 -23.69 -3.41 -3.62
CA ARG A 134 -24.00 -3.83 -5.00
C ARG A 134 -23.75 -2.74 -6.04
N ARG A 135 -22.59 -2.09 -5.96
CA ARG A 135 -22.22 -0.98 -6.84
C ARG A 135 -20.74 -0.98 -7.16
N VAL A 136 -20.38 -0.22 -8.20
CA VAL A 136 -19.02 0.26 -8.38
C VAL A 136 -18.97 1.67 -7.81
N ALA A 137 -18.06 1.91 -6.87
CA ALA A 137 -17.92 3.18 -6.19
C ALA A 137 -16.54 3.78 -6.48
N ARG A 138 -16.50 5.10 -6.69
CA ARG A 138 -15.27 5.89 -6.69
C ARG A 138 -15.13 6.55 -5.33
N MET A 139 -13.93 6.52 -4.76
CA MET A 139 -13.60 7.24 -3.54
C MET A 139 -13.30 8.70 -3.88
N ASP A 140 -13.94 9.61 -3.15
CA ASP A 140 -13.69 11.05 -3.32
C ASP A 140 -12.46 11.55 -2.54
N ALA A 141 -12.02 10.80 -1.52
CA ALA A 141 -10.80 11.11 -0.77
C ALA A 141 -9.55 10.76 -1.59
N ALA A 142 -8.48 11.54 -1.38
CA ALA A 142 -7.16 11.20 -1.88
C ALA A 142 -6.64 9.90 -1.24
N LEU A 143 -5.71 9.23 -1.92
CA LEU A 143 -5.10 7.99 -1.40
C LEU A 143 -4.17 8.23 -0.21
N SER A 144 -3.62 9.46 -0.09
CA SER A 144 -2.67 9.94 0.92
C SER A 144 -2.98 11.38 1.34
#